data_AF-A0A1I2BKG9-F1
#
_entry.id   AF-A0A1I2BKG9-F1
#
_cell.length_a   1.000
_cell.length_b   1.000
_cell.length_c   1.000
_cell.angle_alpha   90.00
_cell.angle_beta   90.00
_cell.angle_gamma   90.00
#
_symmetry.space_group_name_H-M   'P 1'
#
loop_
_entity.id
_entity.type
_entity.pdbx_description
1 polymer ?
#
loop_
_entity_poly.entity_id
_entity_poly.type
_entity_poly.pdbx_seq_one_letter_code
_entity_poly.pdbx_strand_id
1 'polypeptide(L)'
;MVDPGSPVLPSHSAALGLTLFAAIALPIVGDASVLDWLLAIGARDPIAAVFGLLTFGSPFLFGLAVAVAGLLRDRERAAQVIAVPLSFLHAVLVLHAAALVQAPRVPLRLSFIGFTAVACVYYLYAKAEADASDRPLGPRWLTRWGGVVLTGVTLWLHFQTFGQRPFGLALHVALAAAFLLAATTPRESPTH
;
A
#
# COMPACT_ATOMS: atom_id res chain seq x y z
N MET A 1 14.79 14.13 -21.41
CA MET A 1 15.78 14.66 -20.45
C MET A 1 15.04 15.07 -19.20
N VAL A 2 15.32 14.43 -18.06
CA VAL A 2 14.75 14.81 -16.76
C VAL A 2 15.58 15.96 -16.23
N ASP A 3 14.94 17.05 -15.83
CA ASP A 3 15.61 18.25 -15.34
C ASP A 3 16.48 17.90 -14.12
N PRO A 4 17.78 18.24 -14.10
CA PRO A 4 18.67 18.00 -12.96
C PRO A 4 18.22 18.88 -11.78
N GLY A 5 17.22 18.42 -11.03
CA GLY A 5 16.59 19.16 -9.94
C GLY A 5 15.12 18.81 -9.72
N SER A 6 14.45 18.17 -10.68
CA SER A 6 13.05 17.75 -10.52
C SER A 6 12.94 16.58 -9.51
N PRO A 7 11.86 16.51 -8.71
CA PRO A 7 11.63 15.40 -7.79
C PRO A 7 11.60 14.05 -8.52
N VAL A 8 12.00 13.00 -7.82
CA VAL A 8 12.15 11.66 -8.40
C VAL A 8 10.80 11.08 -8.87
N LEU A 9 9.73 11.42 -8.15
CA LEU A 9 8.35 11.11 -8.50
C LEU A 9 7.62 12.36 -9.03
N PRO A 10 6.60 12.19 -9.89
CA PRO A 10 5.71 13.28 -10.22
C PRO A 10 5.02 13.88 -8.98
N SER A 11 4.73 15.19 -9.00
CA SER A 11 4.09 15.88 -7.87
C SER A 11 2.73 15.30 -7.51
N HIS A 12 1.97 14.80 -8.50
CA HIS A 12 0.69 14.14 -8.26
C HIS A 12 0.84 12.85 -7.44
N SER A 13 1.96 12.11 -7.57
CA SER A 13 2.22 10.92 -6.75
C SER A 13 2.33 11.29 -5.28
N ALA A 14 2.94 12.43 -4.95
CA ALA A 14 3.04 12.89 -3.56
C ALA A 14 1.67 13.23 -2.97
N ALA A 15 0.85 13.98 -3.72
CA ALA A 15 -0.50 14.35 -3.31
C ALA A 15 -1.40 13.11 -3.12
N LEU A 16 -1.32 12.13 -4.02
CA LEU A 16 -2.05 10.88 -3.91
C LEU A 16 -1.56 10.00 -2.75
N GLY A 17 -0.25 9.95 -2.51
CA GLY A 17 0.33 9.28 -1.34
C GLY A 17 -0.18 9.90 -0.03
N LEU A 18 -0.22 11.23 0.05
CA LEU A 18 -0.75 11.95 1.20
C LEU A 18 -2.26 11.73 1.36
N THR A 19 -3.01 11.69 0.26
CA THR A 19 -4.45 11.39 0.25
C THR A 19 -4.70 9.98 0.79
N LEU A 20 -3.91 9.00 0.35
CA LEU A 20 -3.97 7.64 0.85
C LEU A 20 -3.66 7.62 2.35
N PHE A 21 -2.60 8.29 2.81
CA PHE A 21 -2.28 8.37 4.25
C PHE A 21 -3.41 9.02 5.05
N ALA A 22 -3.95 10.15 4.59
CA ALA A 22 -5.01 10.89 5.27
C ALA A 22 -6.30 10.07 5.42
N ALA A 23 -6.53 9.08 4.55
CA ALA A 23 -7.67 8.17 4.66
C ALA A 23 -7.69 7.37 5.97
N ILE A 24 -6.57 7.27 6.70
CA ILE A 24 -6.52 6.65 8.04
C ILE A 24 -7.45 7.32 9.05
N ALA A 25 -7.70 8.63 8.88
CA ALA A 25 -8.53 9.45 9.74
C ALA A 25 -10.00 9.50 9.28
N LEU A 26 -10.33 8.86 8.16
CA LEU A 26 -11.70 8.81 7.67
C LEU A 26 -12.45 7.61 8.25
N PRO A 27 -13.79 7.68 8.38
CA PRO A 27 -14.58 6.56 8.87
C PRO A 27 -14.46 5.33 7.97
N ILE A 28 -14.20 4.17 8.58
CA ILE A 28 -14.09 2.88 7.88
C ILE A 28 -15.27 1.96 8.19
N VAL A 29 -15.72 1.91 9.44
CA VAL A 29 -16.88 1.12 9.88
C VAL A 29 -17.68 1.95 10.88
N GLY A 30 -18.91 2.32 10.52
CA GLY A 30 -19.67 3.33 11.27
C GLY A 30 -18.94 4.68 11.23
N ASP A 31 -18.88 5.36 12.37
CA ASP A 31 -18.21 6.67 12.51
C ASP A 31 -16.72 6.57 12.90
N ALA A 32 -16.23 5.36 13.20
CA ALA A 32 -14.85 5.16 13.66
C ALA A 32 -13.86 5.07 12.49
N SER A 33 -12.74 5.77 12.63
CA SER A 33 -11.58 5.65 11.74
C SER A 33 -10.54 4.65 12.27
N VAL A 34 -9.59 4.26 11.41
CA VAL A 34 -8.44 3.46 11.84
C VAL A 34 -7.58 4.25 12.84
N LEU A 35 -7.46 5.56 12.66
CA LEU A 35 -6.73 6.42 13.57
C LEU A 35 -7.36 6.43 14.97
N ASP A 36 -8.69 6.55 15.08
CA ASP A 36 -9.38 6.53 16.37
C ASP A 36 -9.11 5.22 17.11
N TRP A 37 -9.16 4.10 16.39
CA TRP A 37 -8.86 2.78 16.95
C TRP A 37 -7.42 2.68 17.44
N LEU A 38 -6.45 3.16 16.66
CA LEU A 38 -5.03 3.15 17.04
C LEU A 38 -4.75 4.05 18.26
N LEU A 39 -5.37 5.23 18.33
CA LEU A 39 -5.25 6.13 19.48
C LEU A 39 -5.86 5.52 20.73
N ALA A 40 -7.03 4.89 20.62
CA ALA A 40 -7.70 4.21 21.72
C ALA A 40 -6.87 3.03 22.26
N ILE A 41 -6.22 2.26 21.38
CA ILE A 41 -5.28 1.21 21.78
C ILE A 41 -4.04 1.83 22.42
N GLY A 42 -3.45 2.85 21.81
CA GLY A 42 -2.19 3.46 22.26
C GLY A 42 -2.30 4.08 23.65
N ALA A 43 -3.47 4.59 24.03
CA ALA A 43 -3.74 5.08 25.37
C ALA A 43 -3.68 3.98 26.45
N ARG A 44 -3.85 2.71 26.08
CA ARG A 44 -3.86 1.55 26.99
C ARG A 44 -2.59 0.72 26.87
N ASP A 45 -2.12 0.49 25.65
CA ASP A 45 -0.96 -0.31 25.31
C ASP A 45 -0.27 0.27 24.05
N PRO A 46 0.82 1.05 24.25
CA PRO A 46 1.57 1.65 23.14
C PRO A 46 2.21 0.62 22.21
N ILE A 47 2.61 -0.53 22.74
CA ILE A 47 3.25 -1.59 21.95
C ILE A 47 2.22 -2.21 21.02
N ALA A 48 1.02 -2.54 21.53
CA ALA A 48 -0.08 -3.04 20.72
C ALA A 48 -0.50 -2.03 19.64
N ALA A 49 -0.45 -0.72 19.92
CA ALA A 49 -0.75 0.31 18.92
C ALA A 49 0.29 0.35 17.80
N VAL A 50 1.59 0.19 18.13
CA VAL A 50 2.64 0.08 17.10
C VAL A 50 2.43 -1.16 16.23
N PHE A 51 2.16 -2.31 16.83
CA PHE A 51 1.84 -3.52 16.05
C PHE A 51 0.58 -3.35 15.20
N GLY A 52 -0.47 -2.71 15.75
CA GLY A 52 -1.68 -2.38 15.02
C GLY A 52 -1.43 -1.44 13.83
N LEU A 53 -0.59 -0.42 14.02
CA LEU A 53 -0.18 0.51 12.97
C LEU A 53 0.63 -0.20 11.89
N LEU A 54 1.52 -1.11 12.26
CA LEU A 54 2.27 -1.90 11.29
C LEU A 54 1.31 -2.81 10.51
N THR A 55 0.50 -3.63 11.19
CA THR A 55 -0.38 -4.61 10.55
C THR A 55 -1.51 -3.96 9.75
N PHE A 56 -2.34 -3.13 10.37
CA PHE A 56 -3.52 -2.54 9.74
C PHE A 56 -3.23 -1.18 9.11
N GLY A 57 -2.20 -0.48 9.60
CA GLY A 57 -1.84 0.83 9.09
C GLY A 57 -0.84 0.83 7.93
N SER A 58 -0.28 -0.34 7.56
CA SER A 58 0.70 -0.44 6.46
C SER A 58 0.27 0.17 5.12
N PRO A 59 -1.01 0.08 4.67
CA PRO A 59 -1.45 0.79 3.47
C PRO A 59 -1.28 2.31 3.57
N PHE A 60 -1.57 2.88 4.73
CA PHE A 60 -1.46 4.32 4.99
C PHE A 60 0.00 4.74 5.13
N LEU A 61 0.83 3.92 5.80
CA LEU A 61 2.27 4.13 5.89
C LEU A 61 2.96 4.08 4.51
N PHE A 62 2.50 3.20 3.62
CA PHE A 62 2.92 3.21 2.22
C PHE A 62 2.56 4.54 1.53
N GLY A 63 1.34 5.03 1.72
CA GLY A 63 0.94 6.35 1.22
C GLY A 63 1.85 7.48 1.72
N LEU A 64 2.16 7.49 3.02
CA LEU A 64 3.09 8.45 3.62
C LEU A 64 4.50 8.34 3.00
N ALA A 65 5.00 7.12 2.81
CA ALA A 65 6.30 6.90 2.19
C ALA A 65 6.35 7.40 0.75
N VAL A 66 5.30 7.19 -0.05
CA VAL A 66 5.19 7.75 -1.40
C VAL A 66 5.16 9.29 -1.35
N ALA A 67 4.43 9.87 -0.41
CA ALA A 67 4.38 11.33 -0.21
C ALA A 67 5.77 11.89 0.10
N VAL A 68 6.48 11.30 1.06
CA VAL A 68 7.84 11.69 1.43
C VAL A 68 8.81 11.50 0.26
N ALA A 69 8.75 10.36 -0.43
CA ALA A 69 9.61 10.08 -1.59
C ALA A 69 9.38 11.08 -2.73
N GLY A 70 8.16 11.61 -2.89
CA GLY A 70 7.86 12.65 -3.86
C GLY A 70 8.48 14.01 -3.56
N LEU A 71 9.01 14.21 -2.34
CA LEU A 71 9.78 15.40 -1.95
C LEU A 71 11.29 15.18 -2.08
N LEU A 72 11.74 13.93 -2.25
CA LEU A 72 13.16 13.59 -2.33
C LEU A 72 13.69 13.77 -3.75
N ARG A 73 14.95 14.22 -3.82
CA ARG A 73 15.75 14.30 -5.06
C ARG A 73 16.67 13.10 -5.24
N ASP A 74 17.00 12.43 -4.15
CA ASP A 74 17.83 11.23 -4.13
C ASP A 74 16.95 10.01 -4.48
N ARG A 75 17.23 9.38 -5.62
CA ARG A 75 16.46 8.25 -6.14
C ARG A 75 16.61 7.00 -5.28
N GLU A 76 17.78 6.78 -4.70
CA GLU A 76 18.06 5.61 -3.89
C GLU A 76 17.31 5.71 -2.55
N ARG A 77 17.41 6.87 -1.89
CA ARG A 77 16.65 7.14 -0.65
C ARG A 77 15.15 7.08 -0.89
N ALA A 78 14.66 7.65 -1.99
CA ALA A 78 13.25 7.57 -2.36
C ALA A 78 12.79 6.11 -2.53
N ALA A 79 13.59 5.27 -3.20
CA ALA A 79 13.27 3.86 -3.35
C ALA A 79 13.25 3.13 -2.00
N GLN A 80 14.26 3.34 -1.15
CA GLN A 80 14.35 2.72 0.19
C GLN A 80 13.15 3.07 1.07
N VAL A 81 12.76 4.35 1.11
CA VAL A 81 11.62 4.84 1.91
C VAL A 81 10.32 4.14 1.51
N ILE A 82 10.10 3.88 0.22
CA ILE A 82 8.89 3.18 -0.27
C ILE A 82 9.00 1.66 -0.07
N ALA A 83 10.18 1.09 -0.30
CA ALA A 83 10.40 -0.35 -0.27
C ALA A 83 10.12 -0.98 1.10
N VAL A 84 10.42 -0.28 2.19
CA VAL A 84 10.19 -0.77 3.56
C VAL A 84 8.70 -1.03 3.84
N PRO A 85 7.80 -0.03 3.79
CA PRO A 85 6.38 -0.26 4.04
C PRO A 85 5.73 -1.15 2.98
N LEU A 86 6.22 -1.12 1.73
CA LEU A 86 5.73 -2.02 0.69
C LEU A 86 6.07 -3.50 0.97
N SER A 87 7.27 -3.77 1.48
CA SER A 87 7.65 -5.13 1.89
C SER A 87 6.82 -5.60 3.08
N PHE A 88 6.57 -4.70 4.03
CA PHE A 88 5.69 -4.98 5.16
C PHE A 88 4.25 -5.28 4.72
N LEU A 89 3.72 -4.50 3.77
CA LEU A 89 2.41 -4.73 3.18
C LEU A 89 2.30 -6.16 2.60
N HIS A 90 3.29 -6.63 1.84
CA HIS A 90 3.28 -8.00 1.31
C HIS A 90 3.32 -9.05 2.43
N ALA A 91 4.13 -8.85 3.47
CA ALA A 91 4.17 -9.76 4.61
C ALA A 91 2.80 -9.85 5.32
N VAL A 92 2.14 -8.71 5.51
CA VAL A 92 0.78 -8.64 6.08
C VAL A 92 -0.23 -9.34 5.17
N LEU A 93 -0.14 -9.19 3.85
CA LEU A 93 -1.04 -9.88 2.92
C LEU A 93 -0.89 -11.39 3.01
N VAL A 94 0.34 -11.91 3.07
CA VAL A 94 0.59 -13.35 3.25
C VAL A 94 -0.05 -13.84 4.55
N LEU A 95 0.13 -13.10 5.66
CA LEU A 95 -0.48 -13.45 6.94
C LEU A 95 -2.01 -13.47 6.86
N HIS A 96 -2.62 -12.48 6.22
CA HIS A 96 -4.07 -12.43 6.03
C HIS A 96 -4.57 -13.55 5.11
N ALA A 97 -3.86 -13.86 4.03
CA ALA A 97 -4.20 -14.96 3.14
C ALA A 97 -4.15 -16.30 3.88
N ALA A 98 -3.13 -16.53 4.72
CA ALA A 98 -3.02 -17.71 5.57
C ALA A 98 -4.18 -17.82 6.57
N ALA A 99 -4.57 -16.71 7.21
CA ALA A 99 -5.73 -16.67 8.09
C ALA A 99 -7.04 -17.00 7.35
N LEU A 100 -7.19 -16.51 6.12
CA LEU A 100 -8.38 -16.73 5.29
C LEU A 100 -8.56 -18.18 4.82
N VAL A 101 -7.49 -18.98 4.75
CA VAL A 101 -7.60 -20.43 4.47
C VAL A 101 -8.55 -21.09 5.48
N GLN A 102 -8.49 -20.67 6.75
CA GLN A 102 -9.29 -21.21 7.84
C GLN A 102 -10.68 -20.55 7.99
N ALA A 103 -11.00 -19.54 7.16
CA ALA A 103 -12.24 -18.77 7.26
C ALA A 103 -13.18 -19.02 6.06
N PRO A 104 -13.91 -20.16 6.01
CA PRO A 104 -14.70 -20.55 4.84
C PRO A 104 -15.90 -19.66 4.54
N ARG A 105 -16.32 -18.83 5.49
CA ARG A 105 -17.47 -17.94 5.36
C ARG A 105 -17.15 -16.61 4.70
N VAL A 106 -15.87 -16.29 4.45
CA VAL A 106 -15.47 -15.01 3.86
C VAL A 106 -15.74 -15.02 2.35
N PRO A 107 -16.56 -14.08 1.83
CA PRO A 107 -16.80 -13.96 0.39
C PRO A 107 -15.52 -13.79 -0.42
N LEU A 108 -15.49 -14.40 -1.61
CA LEU A 108 -14.37 -14.25 -2.56
C LEU A 108 -12.98 -14.58 -1.95
N ARG A 109 -12.89 -15.39 -0.88
CA ARG A 109 -11.61 -15.71 -0.21
C ARG A 109 -10.53 -16.23 -1.16
N LEU A 110 -10.92 -17.09 -2.12
CA LEU A 110 -9.96 -17.69 -3.07
C LEU A 110 -9.38 -16.64 -4.01
N SER A 111 -10.14 -15.59 -4.34
CA SER A 111 -9.63 -14.49 -5.16
C SER A 111 -8.56 -13.69 -4.41
N PHE A 112 -8.74 -13.44 -3.11
CA PHE A 112 -7.73 -12.77 -2.29
C PHE A 112 -6.47 -13.61 -2.10
N ILE A 113 -6.65 -14.92 -1.83
CA ILE A 113 -5.53 -15.85 -1.68
C ILE A 113 -4.73 -15.93 -2.99
N GLY A 114 -5.40 -16.11 -4.13
CA GLY A 114 -4.75 -16.15 -5.44
C GLY A 114 -4.06 -14.84 -5.80
N PHE A 115 -4.74 -13.70 -5.59
CA PHE A 115 -4.17 -12.37 -5.78
C PHE A 115 -2.91 -12.17 -4.93
N THR A 116 -2.97 -12.50 -3.64
CA THR A 116 -1.85 -12.37 -2.71
C THR A 116 -0.67 -13.24 -3.15
N ALA A 117 -0.92 -14.48 -3.54
CA ALA A 117 0.11 -15.39 -4.02
C ALA A 117 0.83 -14.80 -5.26
N VAL A 118 0.07 -14.37 -6.27
CA VAL A 118 0.63 -13.77 -7.49
C VAL A 118 1.39 -12.48 -7.17
N ALA A 119 0.81 -11.59 -6.38
CA ALA A 119 1.44 -10.33 -6.02
C ALA A 119 2.76 -10.54 -5.27
N CYS A 120 2.80 -11.43 -4.28
CA CYS A 120 4.00 -11.71 -3.51
C CYS A 120 5.07 -12.41 -4.35
N VAL A 121 4.70 -13.40 -5.16
CA VAL A 121 5.65 -14.09 -6.05
C VAL A 121 6.23 -13.12 -7.08
N TYR A 122 5.39 -12.28 -7.69
CA TYR A 122 5.86 -11.28 -8.65
C TYR A 122 6.79 -10.24 -8.00
N TYR A 123 6.45 -9.76 -6.81
CA TYR A 123 7.31 -8.83 -6.06
C TYR A 123 8.67 -9.45 -5.72
N LEU A 124 8.69 -10.70 -5.25
CA LEU A 124 9.93 -11.43 -4.96
C LEU A 124 10.75 -11.67 -6.22
N TYR A 125 10.11 -12.07 -7.32
CA TYR A 125 10.77 -12.24 -8.61
C TYR A 125 11.41 -10.93 -9.09
N ALA A 126 10.66 -9.83 -9.09
CA ALA A 126 11.17 -8.53 -9.51
C ALA A 126 12.33 -8.05 -8.63
N LYS A 127 12.27 -8.30 -7.32
CA LYS A 127 13.35 -7.98 -6.39
C LYS A 127 14.59 -8.85 -6.64
N ALA A 128 14.42 -10.15 -6.82
CA ALA A 128 15.52 -11.07 -7.12
C ALA A 128 16.21 -10.73 -8.44
N GLU A 129 15.45 -10.38 -9.48
CA GLU A 129 15.97 -9.93 -10.77
C GLU A 129 16.76 -8.61 -10.63
N ALA A 130 16.23 -7.66 -9.86
CA ALA A 130 16.90 -6.39 -9.57
C ALA A 130 18.24 -6.60 -8.84
N ASP A 131 18.25 -7.48 -7.84
CA ASP A 131 19.46 -7.83 -7.08
C ASP A 131 20.48 -8.58 -7.96
N ALA A 132 20.02 -9.52 -8.81
CA ALA A 132 20.88 -10.29 -9.70
C ALA A 132 21.50 -9.44 -10.84
N SER A 133 20.81 -8.39 -11.26
CA SER A 133 21.24 -7.51 -12.35
C SER A 133 21.92 -6.22 -11.88
N ASP A 134 22.18 -6.08 -10.57
CA ASP A 134 22.73 -4.89 -9.90
C ASP A 134 21.98 -3.60 -10.28
N ARG A 135 20.67 -3.72 -10.47
CA ARG A 135 19.77 -2.65 -10.92
C ARG A 135 18.58 -2.60 -9.97
N PRO A 136 18.70 -1.88 -8.83
CA PRO A 136 17.66 -1.88 -7.80
C PRO A 136 16.33 -1.35 -8.34
N LEU A 137 15.23 -1.86 -7.78
CA LEU A 137 13.88 -1.41 -8.12
C LEU A 137 13.75 0.09 -7.82
N GLY A 138 13.41 0.85 -8.86
CA GLY A 138 13.28 2.29 -8.73
C GLY A 138 11.98 2.71 -8.03
N PRO A 139 11.92 3.96 -7.54
CA PRO A 139 10.79 4.46 -6.76
C PRO A 139 9.50 4.56 -7.58
N ARG A 140 9.57 4.72 -8.90
CA ARG A 140 8.39 4.75 -9.78
C ARG A 140 7.80 3.35 -9.90
N TRP A 141 8.64 2.34 -10.09
CA TRP A 141 8.20 0.94 -10.08
C TRP A 141 7.54 0.60 -8.73
N LEU A 142 8.19 0.92 -7.61
CA LEU A 142 7.68 0.62 -6.26
C LEU A 142 6.35 1.32 -5.97
N THR A 143 6.25 2.60 -6.31
CA THR A 143 5.00 3.38 -6.15
C THR A 143 3.86 2.79 -6.96
N ARG A 144 4.12 2.50 -8.24
CA ARG A 144 3.13 1.92 -9.15
C ARG A 144 2.68 0.54 -8.69
N TRP A 145 3.63 -0.32 -8.31
CA TRP A 145 3.34 -1.67 -7.83
C TRP A 145 2.53 -1.63 -6.54
N GLY A 146 2.93 -0.82 -5.55
CA GLY A 146 2.15 -0.66 -4.33
C GLY A 146 0.75 -0.12 -4.59
N GLY A 147 0.58 0.80 -5.55
CA GLY A 147 -0.74 1.23 -6.03
C GLY A 147 -1.59 0.09 -6.58
N VAL A 148 -1.01 -0.79 -7.42
CA VAL A 148 -1.70 -1.99 -7.95
C VAL A 148 -2.12 -2.92 -6.81
N VAL A 149 -1.20 -3.21 -5.89
CA VAL A 149 -1.46 -4.10 -4.76
C VAL A 149 -2.61 -3.55 -3.90
N LEU A 150 -2.53 -2.27 -3.52
CA LEU A 150 -3.57 -1.64 -2.71
C LEU A 150 -4.90 -1.49 -3.42
N THR A 151 -4.91 -1.25 -4.74
CA THR A 151 -6.14 -1.26 -5.55
C THR A 151 -6.82 -2.62 -5.46
N GLY A 152 -6.07 -3.72 -5.65
CA GLY A 152 -6.62 -5.07 -5.56
C GLY A 152 -7.17 -5.39 -4.16
N VAL A 153 -6.44 -5.02 -3.10
CA VAL A 153 -6.86 -5.24 -1.71
C VAL A 153 -8.12 -4.43 -1.38
N THR A 154 -8.14 -3.14 -1.69
CA THR A 154 -9.29 -2.26 -1.40
C THR A 154 -10.52 -2.63 -2.21
N LEU A 155 -10.34 -3.07 -3.47
CA LEU A 155 -11.43 -3.60 -4.28
C LEU A 155 -11.98 -4.93 -3.71
N TRP A 156 -11.11 -5.83 -3.25
CA TRP A 156 -11.55 -7.05 -2.59
C TRP A 156 -12.33 -6.75 -1.31
N LEU A 157 -11.84 -5.81 -0.49
CA LEU A 157 -12.55 -5.32 0.71
C LEU A 157 -13.92 -4.75 0.34
N HIS A 158 -13.99 -3.93 -0.72
CA HIS A 158 -15.26 -3.37 -1.18
C HIS A 158 -16.28 -4.47 -1.46
N PHE A 159 -15.87 -5.57 -2.10
CA PHE A 159 -16.77 -6.70 -2.37
C PHE A 159 -17.17 -7.53 -1.15
N GLN A 160 -16.49 -7.39 0.00
CA GLN A 160 -16.94 -8.04 1.25
C GLN A 160 -18.23 -7.41 1.80
N THR A 161 -18.61 -6.24 1.30
CA THR A 161 -19.82 -5.53 1.74
C THR A 161 -21.10 -6.00 1.07
N PHE A 162 -21.02 -6.87 0.05
CA PHE A 162 -22.19 -7.45 -0.57
C PHE A 162 -23.00 -8.25 0.46
N GLY A 163 -24.12 -7.67 0.92
CA GLY A 163 -24.99 -8.25 1.95
C GLY A 163 -24.60 -7.95 3.40
N GLN A 164 -23.69 -7.00 3.64
CA GLN A 164 -23.26 -6.54 4.97
C GLN A 164 -23.33 -5.00 5.07
N ARG A 165 -22.96 -4.43 6.23
CA ARG A 165 -22.81 -2.97 6.35
C ARG A 165 -21.70 -2.48 5.40
N PRO A 166 -21.96 -1.43 4.61
CA PRO A 166 -20.96 -0.88 3.70
C PRO A 166 -19.77 -0.30 4.47
N PHE A 167 -18.57 -0.42 3.89
CA PHE A 167 -17.40 0.31 4.36
C PHE A 167 -17.58 1.81 4.14
N GLY A 168 -17.04 2.61 5.05
CA GLY A 168 -17.10 4.06 5.02
C GLY A 168 -16.23 4.70 3.93
N LEU A 169 -16.13 6.03 3.98
CA LEU A 169 -15.41 6.85 3.00
C LEU A 169 -13.92 6.49 2.91
N ALA A 170 -13.30 6.04 4.00
CA ALA A 170 -11.89 5.67 4.03
C ALA A 170 -11.52 4.68 2.92
N LEU A 171 -12.35 3.65 2.70
CA LEU A 171 -12.09 2.63 1.69
C LEU A 171 -12.15 3.18 0.28
N HIS A 172 -13.13 4.04 0.00
CA HIS A 172 -13.34 4.62 -1.34
C HIS A 172 -12.22 5.61 -1.68
N VAL A 173 -11.80 6.44 -0.71
CA VAL A 173 -10.67 7.35 -0.88
C VAL A 173 -9.37 6.57 -1.08
N ALA A 174 -9.13 5.53 -0.27
CA ALA A 174 -7.95 4.68 -0.41
C ALA A 174 -7.92 3.96 -1.77
N LEU A 175 -9.06 3.41 -2.22
CA LEU A 175 -9.20 2.78 -3.54
C LEU A 175 -8.90 3.77 -4.67
N ALA A 176 -9.51 4.96 -4.65
CA ALA A 176 -9.30 5.99 -5.66
C ALA A 176 -7.84 6.44 -5.71
N ALA A 177 -7.24 6.73 -4.55
CA ALA A 177 -5.84 7.16 -4.47
C ALA A 177 -4.87 6.06 -4.94
N ALA A 178 -5.07 4.81 -4.51
CA ALA A 178 -4.25 3.67 -4.93
C ALA A 178 -4.37 3.41 -6.44
N PHE A 179 -5.58 3.46 -6.99
CA PHE A 179 -5.82 3.30 -8.41
C PHE A 179 -5.14 4.39 -9.22
N LEU A 180 -5.30 5.65 -8.80
CA LEU A 180 -4.64 6.78 -9.46
C LEU A 180 -3.11 6.68 -9.36
N LEU A 181 -2.55 6.24 -8.23
CA LEU A 181 -1.11 5.96 -8.12
C LEU A 181 -0.66 4.90 -9.13
N ALA A 182 -1.40 3.80 -9.25
CA ALA A 182 -1.11 2.73 -10.20
C ALA A 182 -1.21 3.19 -11.67
N ALA A 183 -2.21 4.01 -11.99
CA ALA A 183 -2.52 4.45 -13.34
C ALA A 183 -1.60 5.58 -13.82
N THR A 184 -1.30 6.54 -12.94
CA THR A 184 -0.62 7.80 -13.30
C THR A 184 0.86 7.83 -12.99
N THR A 185 1.40 6.87 -12.21
CA THR A 185 2.84 6.77 -12.01
C THR A 185 3.50 6.21 -13.28
N PRO A 186 4.44 6.95 -13.90
CA PRO A 186 5.10 6.53 -15.13
C PRO A 186 5.78 5.17 -14.96
N ARG A 187 5.73 4.36 -16.02
CA ARG A 187 6.55 3.14 -16.06
C ARG A 187 8.03 3.54 -16.01
N GLU A 188 8.79 2.80 -15.23
CA GLU A 188 10.24 2.93 -15.23
C GLU A 188 10.75 2.01 -16.34
N SER A 189 11.26 2.60 -17.43
CA SER A 189 11.92 1.82 -18.47
C SER A 189 13.21 1.26 -17.89
N PRO A 190 13.54 -0.03 -18.13
CA PRO A 190 14.88 -0.54 -17.85
C PRO A 190 15.84 0.25 -18.73
N THR A 191 16.60 1.16 -18.12
CA THR A 191 17.68 1.87 -18.81
C THR A 191 18.77 0.85 -19.11
N HIS A 192 19.01 0.62 -20.40
CA HIS A 192 20.22 0.00 -20.93
C HIS A 192 21.40 0.95 -20.79
#